data_AF-A0A2M7NN91-F1
#
_entry.id   AF-A0A2M7NN91-F1
#
_cell.length_a   1.000
_cell.length_b   1.000
_cell.length_c   1.000
_cell.angle_alpha   90.00
_cell.angle_beta   90.00
_cell.angle_gamma   90.00
#
_symmetry.space_group_name_H-M   'P 1'
#
loop_
_entity.id
_entity.type
_entity.pdbx_description
1 polymer ?
#
loop_
_entity_poly.entity_id
_entity_poly.type
_entity_poly.pdbx_seq_one_letter_code
_entity_poly.pdbx_strand_id
1 'polypeptide(L)'
;MKHATTHSRDVASNVRMKKILKIIFRIILFVILILGGIYLYLTDFGRKGILSNEPRNPRIEIPITYNISWWSYQEDLSIENLEVNIVESKLNLFNSKSLISYKIKGRIKYDGHWIPSIKEVHISERINKDSTQNINRIIEFTPIVKVEENKFKNGGTEYFEFKNEHTITSGNWGWNRIKFICRNKEQIIELRQTK
;
A
#
# COMPACT_ATOMS: atom_id res chain seq x y z
N MET A 1 -50.17 -69.86 -10.53
CA MET A 1 -50.34 -68.80 -9.52
C MET A 1 -48.97 -68.25 -9.09
N LYS A 2 -48.27 -67.51 -9.97
CA LYS A 2 -46.97 -66.84 -9.68
C LYS A 2 -46.77 -65.68 -10.68
N HIS A 3 -47.52 -64.58 -10.56
CA HIS A 3 -47.35 -63.43 -11.47
C HIS A 3 -47.69 -62.07 -10.84
N ALA A 4 -47.33 -61.83 -9.57
CA ALA A 4 -47.62 -60.54 -8.92
C ALA A 4 -46.45 -59.92 -8.12
N THR A 5 -45.23 -60.46 -8.17
CA THR A 5 -44.11 -59.99 -7.32
C THR A 5 -43.03 -59.17 -8.04
N THR A 6 -43.09 -59.05 -9.36
CA THR A 6 -42.06 -58.32 -10.13
C THR A 6 -42.25 -56.80 -10.13
N HIS A 7 -43.50 -56.32 -10.15
CA HIS A 7 -43.77 -54.89 -10.35
C HIS A 7 -43.45 -54.00 -9.13
N SER A 8 -43.48 -54.55 -7.91
CA SER A 8 -43.22 -53.82 -6.66
C SER A 8 -41.71 -53.56 -6.41
N ARG A 9 -40.83 -54.44 -6.93
CA ARG A 9 -39.37 -54.30 -6.77
C ARG A 9 -38.78 -53.17 -7.62
N ASP A 10 -39.34 -52.93 -8.80
CA ASP A 10 -38.85 -51.89 -9.73
C ASP A 10 -39.22 -50.47 -9.28
N VAL A 11 -40.33 -50.28 -8.59
CA VAL A 11 -40.72 -48.97 -8.05
C VAL A 11 -39.83 -48.59 -6.86
N ALA A 12 -39.54 -49.54 -5.98
CA ALA A 12 -38.67 -49.33 -4.82
C ALA A 12 -37.20 -49.08 -5.22
N SER A 13 -36.70 -49.77 -6.26
CA SER A 13 -35.35 -49.57 -6.78
C SER A 13 -35.18 -48.16 -7.40
N ASN A 14 -36.18 -47.69 -8.14
CA ASN A 14 -36.18 -46.37 -8.80
C ASN A 14 -36.23 -45.21 -7.78
N VAL A 15 -36.99 -45.34 -6.68
CA VAL A 15 -37.01 -44.36 -5.58
C VAL A 15 -35.66 -44.32 -4.85
N ARG A 16 -35.01 -45.47 -4.63
CA ARG A 16 -33.69 -45.55 -3.98
C ARG A 16 -32.60 -44.94 -4.87
N MET A 17 -32.67 -45.16 -6.18
CA MET A 17 -31.74 -44.61 -7.18
C MET A 17 -31.82 -43.08 -7.27
N LYS A 18 -33.03 -42.50 -7.24
CA LYS A 18 -33.23 -41.03 -7.21
C LYS A 18 -32.67 -40.38 -5.94
N LYS A 19 -32.71 -41.07 -4.79
CA LYS A 19 -32.12 -40.56 -3.53
C LYS A 19 -30.59 -40.57 -3.59
N ILE A 20 -29.99 -41.63 -4.13
CA ILE A 20 -28.53 -41.75 -4.30
C ILE A 20 -28.01 -40.67 -5.26
N LEU A 21 -28.70 -40.44 -6.39
CA LEU A 21 -28.33 -39.41 -7.36
C LEU A 21 -28.31 -37.99 -6.73
N LYS A 22 -29.29 -37.67 -5.89
CA LYS A 22 -29.34 -36.39 -5.16
C LYS A 22 -28.17 -36.23 -4.18
N ILE A 23 -27.74 -37.31 -3.52
CA ILE A 23 -26.60 -37.29 -2.61
C ILE A 23 -25.30 -37.08 -3.39
N ILE A 24 -25.11 -37.79 -4.50
CA ILE A 24 -23.94 -37.63 -5.37
C ILE A 24 -23.85 -36.20 -5.91
N PHE A 25 -24.98 -35.63 -6.36
CA PHE A 25 -25.01 -34.24 -6.83
C PHE A 25 -24.59 -33.25 -5.74
N ARG A 26 -25.04 -33.44 -4.49
CA ARG A 26 -24.62 -32.59 -3.36
C ARG A 26 -23.13 -32.72 -3.06
N ILE A 27 -22.58 -33.93 -3.12
CA ILE A 27 -21.15 -34.18 -2.92
C ILE A 27 -20.34 -33.47 -4.01
N ILE A 28 -20.73 -33.63 -5.29
CA ILE A 28 -20.05 -32.97 -6.42
C ILE A 28 -20.11 -31.45 -6.25
N LEU A 29 -21.27 -30.89 -5.92
CA LEU A 29 -21.41 -29.45 -5.68
C LEU A 29 -20.48 -28.97 -4.55
N PHE A 30 -20.39 -29.74 -3.47
CA PHE A 30 -19.51 -29.43 -2.34
C PHE A 30 -18.04 -29.48 -2.71
N VAL A 31 -17.62 -30.48 -3.50
CA VAL A 31 -16.26 -30.60 -4.04
C VAL A 31 -15.92 -29.41 -4.94
N ILE A 32 -16.83 -29.00 -5.83
CA ILE A 32 -16.63 -27.83 -6.69
C ILE A 32 -16.46 -26.55 -5.87
N LEU A 33 -17.27 -26.36 -4.81
CA LEU A 33 -17.15 -25.20 -3.92
C LEU A 33 -15.81 -25.18 -3.18
N ILE A 34 -15.35 -26.33 -2.67
CA ILE A 34 -14.05 -26.44 -2.01
C ILE A 34 -12.92 -26.15 -2.99
N LEU A 35 -12.94 -26.76 -4.18
CA LEU A 35 -11.91 -26.54 -5.19
C LEU A 35 -11.89 -25.08 -5.66
N GLY A 36 -13.06 -24.46 -5.84
CA GLY A 36 -13.18 -23.03 -6.14
C GLY A 36 -12.63 -22.16 -5.02
N GLY A 37 -12.94 -22.47 -3.76
CA GLY A 37 -12.40 -21.77 -2.60
C GLY A 37 -10.88 -21.89 -2.47
N ILE A 38 -10.33 -23.10 -2.66
CA ILE A 38 -8.88 -23.35 -2.66
C ILE A 38 -8.22 -22.60 -3.81
N TYR A 39 -8.79 -22.64 -5.01
CA TYR A 39 -8.26 -21.91 -6.17
C TYR A 39 -8.22 -20.40 -5.91
N LEU A 40 -9.31 -19.82 -5.39
CA LEU A 40 -9.38 -18.39 -5.04
C LEU A 40 -8.37 -18.02 -3.94
N TYR A 41 -8.17 -18.90 -2.95
CA TYR A 41 -7.20 -18.72 -1.89
C TYR A 41 -5.76 -18.76 -2.41
N LEU A 42 -5.41 -19.77 -3.23
CA LEU A 42 -4.05 -19.94 -3.77
C LEU A 42 -3.66 -18.86 -4.77
N THR A 43 -4.63 -18.35 -5.54
CA THR A 43 -4.38 -17.33 -6.58
C THR A 43 -4.42 -15.90 -6.04
N ASP A 44 -4.69 -15.71 -4.74
CA ASP A 44 -4.79 -14.39 -4.10
C ASP A 44 -5.71 -13.43 -4.88
N PHE A 45 -6.74 -14.01 -5.53
CA PHE A 45 -7.52 -13.38 -6.61
C PHE A 45 -8.22 -12.09 -6.14
N GLY A 46 -8.57 -12.01 -4.86
CA GLY A 46 -9.17 -10.83 -4.23
C GLY A 46 -8.18 -9.71 -3.87
N ARG A 47 -6.89 -10.00 -3.71
CA ARG A 47 -5.87 -9.00 -3.32
C ARG A 47 -5.04 -8.49 -4.49
N LYS A 48 -4.75 -9.34 -5.48
CA LYS A 48 -3.84 -9.02 -6.59
C LYS A 48 -4.48 -9.13 -7.98
N GLY A 49 -5.74 -9.58 -8.07
CA GLY A 49 -6.46 -9.78 -9.32
C GLY A 49 -7.30 -8.58 -9.76
N ILE A 50 -8.20 -8.81 -10.73
CA ILE A 50 -9.08 -7.81 -11.37
C ILE A 50 -10.02 -7.11 -10.37
N LEU A 51 -10.25 -7.71 -9.20
CA LEU A 51 -11.07 -7.14 -8.12
C LEU A 51 -10.26 -6.28 -7.13
N SER A 52 -8.92 -6.23 -7.27
CA SER A 52 -8.08 -5.37 -6.44
C SER A 52 -8.31 -3.92 -6.82
N ASN A 53 -8.95 -3.17 -5.91
CA ASN A 53 -9.08 -1.73 -6.02
C ASN A 53 -7.86 -0.98 -5.44
N GLU A 54 -6.82 -1.72 -5.04
CA GLU A 54 -5.60 -1.12 -4.54
C GLU A 54 -4.94 -0.23 -5.60
N PRO A 55 -4.28 0.87 -5.20
CA PRO A 55 -3.52 1.67 -6.14
C PRO A 55 -2.40 0.84 -6.76
N ARG A 56 -1.93 1.29 -7.94
CA ARG A 56 -0.74 0.70 -8.57
C ARG A 56 0.50 0.81 -7.69
N ASN A 57 1.56 0.10 -8.06
CA ASN A 57 2.85 0.20 -7.39
C ASN A 57 3.44 1.62 -7.47
N PRO A 58 4.05 2.13 -6.38
CA PRO A 58 4.70 3.43 -6.35
C PRO A 58 5.90 3.51 -7.30
N ARG A 59 6.07 4.67 -7.94
CA ARG A 59 7.27 5.05 -8.68
C ARG A 59 8.27 5.70 -7.74
N ILE A 60 9.47 5.12 -7.66
CA ILE A 60 10.54 5.57 -6.76
C ILE A 60 11.71 6.06 -7.60
N GLU A 61 12.06 7.34 -7.45
CA GLU A 61 13.25 7.95 -8.05
C GLU A 61 14.47 7.79 -7.11
N ILE A 62 14.28 8.09 -5.83
CA ILE A 62 15.29 7.96 -4.79
C ILE A 62 14.90 6.84 -3.82
N PRO A 63 15.79 5.89 -3.48
CA PRO A 63 15.49 4.79 -2.56
C PRO A 63 14.86 5.26 -1.24
N ILE A 64 13.94 4.46 -0.71
CA ILE A 64 13.26 4.73 0.55
C ILE A 64 13.77 3.75 1.62
N THR A 65 14.00 4.28 2.82
CA THR A 65 14.30 3.48 4.01
C THR A 65 13.35 3.83 5.15
N TYR A 66 13.08 2.86 6.02
CA TYR A 66 12.32 3.07 7.27
C TYR A 66 13.20 2.91 8.51
N ASN A 67 14.45 2.47 8.31
CA ASN A 67 15.40 2.22 9.39
C ASN A 67 16.06 3.53 9.81
N ILE A 68 16.10 3.77 11.11
CA ILE A 68 16.83 4.89 11.71
C ILE A 68 18.30 4.49 11.78
N SER A 69 19.18 5.32 11.22
CA SER A 69 20.64 5.14 11.27
C SER A 69 21.31 6.46 11.60
N TRP A 70 22.60 6.43 11.92
CA TRP A 70 23.41 7.64 12.02
C TRP A 70 23.71 8.17 10.63
N TRP A 71 23.17 9.34 10.30
CA TRP A 71 23.39 10.02 9.02
C TRP A 71 24.25 11.26 9.24
N SER A 72 25.42 11.28 8.61
CA SER A 72 26.31 12.44 8.61
C SER A 72 25.82 13.50 7.61
N TYR A 73 26.35 14.73 7.74
CA TYR A 73 26.14 15.83 6.79
C TYR A 73 24.69 16.33 6.64
N GLN A 74 23.89 16.18 7.71
CA GLN A 74 22.50 16.63 7.75
C GLN A 74 22.33 18.12 8.09
N GLU A 75 23.36 18.76 8.64
CA GLU A 75 23.25 20.13 9.18
C GLU A 75 23.13 21.19 8.07
N ASP A 76 23.79 20.95 6.94
CA ASP A 76 23.82 21.87 5.79
C ASP A 76 22.67 21.66 4.78
N LEU A 77 21.77 20.71 5.07
CA LEU A 77 20.60 20.41 4.25
C LEU A 77 19.47 21.42 4.52
N SER A 78 19.06 22.15 3.49
CA SER A 78 17.93 23.08 3.53
C SER A 78 16.82 22.62 2.59
N ILE A 79 15.60 22.51 3.12
CA ILE A 79 14.40 22.20 2.32
C ILE A 79 13.73 23.50 1.89
N GLU A 80 13.61 23.68 0.58
CA GLU A 80 12.98 24.86 -0.01
C GLU A 80 11.48 24.63 -0.22
N ASN A 81 11.13 23.45 -0.73
CA ASN A 81 9.74 23.09 -1.00
C ASN A 81 9.45 21.61 -0.67
N LEU A 82 8.24 21.38 -0.17
CA LEU A 82 7.61 20.07 -0.03
C LEU A 82 6.25 20.18 -0.71
N GLU A 83 6.02 19.34 -1.70
CA GLU A 83 4.74 19.24 -2.41
C GLU A 83 4.24 17.80 -2.34
N VAL A 84 3.01 17.61 -1.88
CA VAL A 84 2.36 16.30 -1.79
C VAL A 84 1.05 16.32 -2.56
N ASN A 85 0.87 15.37 -3.46
CA ASN A 85 -0.31 15.24 -4.31
C ASN A 85 -0.91 13.85 -4.18
N ILE A 86 -2.24 13.76 -4.19
CA ILE A 86 -2.95 12.48 -4.29
C ILE A 86 -2.91 12.03 -5.75
N VAL A 87 -2.31 10.87 -6.01
CA VAL A 87 -2.18 10.31 -7.37
C VAL A 87 -3.36 9.39 -7.66
N GLU A 88 -3.64 8.47 -6.75
CA GLU A 88 -4.75 7.52 -6.86
C GLU A 88 -5.40 7.33 -5.49
N SER A 89 -6.71 7.55 -5.40
CA SER A 89 -7.47 7.29 -4.18
C SER A 89 -8.81 6.68 -4.56
N LYS A 90 -8.97 5.38 -4.28
CA LYS A 90 -10.21 4.62 -4.51
C LYS A 90 -10.73 4.05 -3.19
N LEU A 91 -10.77 4.91 -2.17
CA LEU A 91 -11.11 4.54 -0.81
C LEU A 91 -12.58 4.10 -0.70
N ASN A 92 -12.81 2.90 -0.17
CA ASN A 92 -14.13 2.30 0.03
C ASN A 92 -14.07 1.20 1.11
N LEU A 93 -15.19 0.50 1.34
CA LEU A 93 -15.28 -0.57 2.35
C LEU A 93 -14.14 -1.61 2.31
N PHE A 94 -13.65 -1.93 1.10
CA PHE A 94 -12.68 -2.97 0.84
C PHE A 94 -11.30 -2.44 0.43
N ASN A 95 -11.15 -1.12 0.28
CA ASN A 95 -9.88 -0.48 -0.06
C ASN A 95 -9.62 0.72 0.85
N SER A 96 -8.59 0.60 1.69
CA SER A 96 -8.13 1.67 2.59
C SER A 96 -6.83 2.34 2.10
N LYS A 97 -6.31 1.96 0.94
CA LYS A 97 -5.02 2.44 0.42
C LYS A 97 -5.21 3.59 -0.56
N SER A 98 -4.31 4.56 -0.50
CA SER A 98 -4.18 5.64 -1.47
C SER A 98 -2.73 5.82 -1.85
N LEU A 99 -2.48 6.16 -3.11
CA LEU A 99 -1.15 6.49 -3.61
C LEU A 99 -1.01 8.01 -3.62
N ILE A 100 0.05 8.48 -2.97
CA ILE A 100 0.46 9.87 -3.05
C ILE A 100 1.77 9.97 -3.83
N SER A 101 2.03 11.15 -4.35
CA SER A 101 3.36 11.55 -4.79
C SER A 101 3.83 12.68 -3.91
N TYR A 102 5.09 12.63 -3.49
CA TYR A 102 5.75 13.73 -2.81
C TYR A 102 6.97 14.16 -3.61
N LYS A 103 7.17 15.47 -3.66
CA LYS A 103 8.26 16.12 -4.37
C LYS A 103 8.97 17.04 -3.40
N ILE A 104 10.28 16.84 -3.27
CA ILE A 104 11.11 17.61 -2.35
C ILE A 104 12.15 18.36 -3.18
N LYS A 105 12.24 19.66 -2.93
CA LYS A 105 13.27 20.54 -3.49
C LYS A 105 14.08 21.15 -2.37
N GLY A 106 15.38 21.22 -2.56
CA GLY A 106 16.25 21.82 -1.57
C GLY A 106 17.64 22.05 -2.10
N ARG A 107 18.50 22.40 -1.16
CA ARG A 107 19.91 22.65 -1.40
C ARG A 107 20.76 22.14 -0.24
N ILE A 108 22.00 21.78 -0.54
CA ILE A 108 22.97 21.31 0.44
C ILE A 108 24.23 22.16 0.26
N LYS A 109 24.62 22.85 1.32
CA LYS A 109 25.91 23.54 1.34
C LYS A 109 27.02 22.52 1.63
N TYR A 110 28.18 22.74 1.05
CA TYR A 110 29.36 21.94 1.35
C TYR A 110 30.62 22.78 1.29
N ASP A 111 31.63 22.34 2.01
CA ASP A 111 32.95 22.94 2.05
C ASP A 111 34.01 21.95 1.51
N GLY A 112 35.07 22.50 0.91
CA GLY A 112 36.15 21.74 0.33
C GLY A 112 35.74 20.82 -0.82
N HIS A 113 36.31 19.62 -0.85
CA HIS A 113 36.20 18.69 -1.99
C HIS A 113 35.03 17.71 -1.90
N TRP A 114 34.14 17.82 -0.91
CA TRP A 114 33.08 16.84 -0.67
C TRP A 114 31.75 17.28 -1.28
N ILE A 115 31.38 16.72 -2.44
CA ILE A 115 30.12 17.06 -3.10
C ILE A 115 28.98 16.24 -2.49
N PRO A 116 27.94 16.88 -1.92
CA PRO A 116 26.81 16.20 -1.34
C PRO A 116 25.77 15.83 -2.42
N SER A 117 25.05 14.73 -2.20
CA SER A 117 23.87 14.36 -2.96
C SER A 117 22.90 13.56 -2.09
N ILE A 118 21.63 13.48 -2.50
CA ILE A 118 20.64 12.67 -1.79
C ILE A 118 20.81 11.21 -2.20
N LYS A 119 21.10 10.35 -1.22
CA LYS A 119 21.25 8.91 -1.41
C LYS A 119 19.91 8.18 -1.33
N GLU A 120 19.14 8.49 -0.31
CA GLU A 120 17.89 7.82 0.05
C GLU A 120 17.00 8.78 0.85
N VAL A 121 15.75 8.42 1.07
CA VAL A 121 14.81 9.16 1.90
C VAL A 121 14.33 8.25 3.02
N HIS A 122 14.54 8.68 4.26
CA HIS A 122 13.89 8.04 5.40
C HIS A 122 12.44 8.50 5.52
N ILE A 123 11.53 7.54 5.69
CA ILE A 123 10.12 7.80 5.97
C ILE A 123 9.81 7.32 7.39
N SER A 124 9.28 8.24 8.20
CA SER A 124 8.74 7.95 9.52
C SER A 124 7.24 8.19 9.54
N GLU A 125 6.46 7.21 10.02
CA GLU A 125 5.02 7.37 10.18
C GLU A 125 4.62 7.22 11.64
N ARG A 126 3.76 8.13 12.11
CA ARG A 126 3.15 8.02 13.44
C ARG A 126 1.69 8.43 13.44
N ILE A 127 0.90 7.76 14.28
CA ILE A 127 -0.47 8.16 14.57
C ILE A 127 -0.42 9.35 15.51
N ASN A 128 -1.15 10.42 15.18
CA ASN A 128 -1.30 11.54 16.10
C ASN A 128 -2.42 11.23 17.10
N LYS A 129 -2.08 11.22 18.39
CA LYS A 129 -3.03 10.96 19.48
C LYS A 129 -3.66 12.24 20.03
N ASP A 130 -3.13 13.41 19.65
CA ASP A 130 -3.70 14.69 20.05
C ASP A 130 -4.96 14.99 19.24
N SER A 131 -6.11 14.77 19.86
CA SER A 131 -7.42 15.00 19.26
C SER A 131 -7.72 16.47 18.97
N THR A 132 -6.98 17.42 19.58
CA THR A 132 -7.21 18.85 19.39
C THR A 132 -6.76 19.33 18.02
N GLN A 133 -5.75 18.68 17.43
CA GLN A 133 -5.16 19.08 16.15
C GLN A 133 -5.96 18.60 14.93
N ASN A 134 -6.96 17.73 15.13
CA ASN A 134 -7.73 17.08 14.06
C ASN A 134 -6.83 16.57 12.92
N ILE A 135 -5.72 15.93 13.28
CA ILE A 135 -4.77 15.26 12.38
C ILE A 135 -4.72 13.81 12.86
N ASN A 136 -4.88 12.87 11.94
CA ASN A 136 -4.89 11.45 12.29
C ASN A 136 -3.49 10.82 12.23
N ARG A 137 -2.66 11.30 11.29
CA ARG A 137 -1.35 10.73 11.02
C ARG A 137 -0.36 11.83 10.64
N ILE A 138 0.88 11.64 11.05
CA ILE A 138 2.02 12.44 10.64
C ILE A 138 2.99 11.52 9.89
N ILE A 139 3.37 11.93 8.69
CA ILE A 139 4.38 11.26 7.86
C ILE A 139 5.53 12.24 7.68
N GLU A 140 6.72 11.85 8.08
CA GLU A 140 7.92 12.69 8.03
C GLU A 140 8.90 12.12 7.02
N PHE A 141 9.39 12.99 6.14
CA PHE A 141 10.39 12.70 5.13
C PHE A 141 11.73 13.32 5.54
N THR A 142 12.77 12.50 5.60
CA THR A 142 14.13 12.95 5.90
C THR A 142 15.08 12.53 4.79
N PRO A 143 15.46 13.45 3.88
CA PRO A 143 16.46 13.15 2.86
C PRO A 143 17.83 12.85 3.49
N ILE A 144 18.44 11.72 3.10
CA ILE A 144 19.72 11.26 3.62
C ILE A 144 20.82 11.64 2.64
N VAL A 145 21.78 12.44 3.12
CA VAL A 145 22.91 12.95 2.34
C VAL A 145 24.02 11.89 2.28
N LYS A 146 24.57 11.68 1.08
CA LYS A 146 25.90 11.08 0.87
C LYS A 146 26.84 12.13 0.32
N VAL A 147 28.13 11.94 0.54
CA VAL A 147 29.19 12.81 -0.01
C VAL A 147 30.13 11.99 -0.88
N GLU A 148 30.60 12.60 -1.96
CA GLU A 148 31.59 12.02 -2.87
C GLU A 148 32.73 13.02 -3.05
N GLU A 149 33.98 12.54 -3.06
CA GLU A 149 35.14 13.41 -3.21
C GLU A 149 35.29 13.88 -4.67
N ASN A 150 35.46 15.18 -4.86
CA ASN A 150 35.82 15.81 -6.11
C ASN A 150 36.87 16.89 -5.88
N LYS A 151 38.11 16.54 -6.23
CA LYS A 151 39.29 17.41 -6.05
C LYS A 151 39.25 18.71 -6.85
N PHE A 152 38.37 18.82 -7.84
CA PHE A 152 38.22 20.02 -8.67
C PHE A 152 37.21 21.03 -8.12
N LYS A 153 36.44 20.66 -7.09
CA LYS A 153 35.50 21.55 -6.41
C LYS A 153 36.10 22.05 -5.11
N ASN A 154 35.76 23.27 -4.69
CA ASN A 154 36.19 23.81 -3.41
C ASN A 154 35.03 24.56 -2.75
N GLY A 155 34.12 23.77 -2.18
CA GLY A 155 32.86 24.23 -1.60
C GLY A 155 31.82 24.62 -2.65
N GLY A 156 30.63 24.93 -2.16
CA GLY A 156 29.52 25.38 -2.99
C GLY A 156 28.15 25.06 -2.41
N THR A 157 27.16 25.04 -3.29
CA THR A 157 25.78 24.67 -2.98
C THR A 157 25.28 23.76 -4.09
N GLU A 158 24.91 22.54 -3.73
CA GLU A 158 24.26 21.61 -4.64
C GLU A 158 22.75 21.71 -4.47
N TYR A 159 22.03 21.85 -5.59
CA TYR A 159 20.58 21.84 -5.62
C TYR A 159 20.11 20.43 -5.93
N PHE A 160 19.02 20.01 -5.29
CA PHE A 160 18.40 18.72 -5.58
C PHE A 160 16.89 18.86 -5.68
N GLU A 161 16.33 17.99 -6.50
CA GLU A 161 14.91 17.82 -6.71
C GLU A 161 14.67 16.35 -7.03
N PHE A 162 13.73 15.73 -6.32
CA PHE A 162 13.29 14.38 -6.65
C PHE A 162 11.80 14.23 -6.36
N LYS A 163 11.19 13.25 -7.01
CA LYS A 163 9.79 12.90 -6.87
C LYS A 163 9.65 11.41 -6.62
N ASN A 164 9.09 11.07 -5.48
CA ASN A 164 8.74 9.70 -5.14
C ASN A 164 7.23 9.56 -5.01
N GLU A 165 6.76 8.33 -5.04
CA GLU A 165 5.40 7.95 -4.66
C GLU A 165 5.43 7.09 -3.42
N HIS A 166 4.36 7.17 -2.62
CA HIS A 166 4.22 6.40 -1.39
C HIS A 166 2.78 5.96 -1.22
N THR A 167 2.58 4.70 -0.83
CA THR A 167 1.25 4.18 -0.53
C THR A 167 0.94 4.42 0.93
N ILE A 168 -0.10 5.21 1.17
CA ILE A 168 -0.60 5.50 2.51
C ILE A 168 -1.91 4.75 2.75
N THR A 169 -2.19 4.48 4.03
CA THR A 169 -3.42 3.78 4.44
C THR A 169 -4.27 4.68 5.32
N SER A 170 -5.55 4.82 4.97
CA SER A 170 -6.56 5.49 5.80
C SER A 170 -6.72 4.74 7.12
N GLY A 171 -6.63 5.46 8.23
CA GLY A 171 -6.68 4.87 9.58
C GLY A 171 -8.10 4.67 10.10
N ASN A 172 -9.04 5.50 9.65
CA ASN A 172 -10.42 5.54 10.16
C ASN A 172 -11.45 5.73 9.03
N TRP A 173 -12.71 5.41 9.30
CA TRP A 173 -13.84 5.84 8.46
C TRP A 173 -14.00 7.35 8.53
N GLY A 174 -14.49 7.96 7.43
CA GLY A 174 -14.70 9.39 7.32
C GLY A 174 -13.45 10.15 6.87
N TRP A 175 -13.29 11.37 7.36
CA TRP A 175 -12.17 12.24 6.99
C TRP A 175 -10.89 11.83 7.72
N ASN A 176 -9.83 11.62 6.94
CA ASN A 176 -8.48 11.33 7.39
C ASN A 176 -7.59 12.49 6.97
N ARG A 177 -7.16 13.30 7.94
CA ARG A 177 -6.24 14.42 7.72
C ARG A 177 -4.83 13.96 8.04
N ILE A 178 -3.95 14.01 7.05
CA ILE A 178 -2.59 13.49 7.15
C ILE A 178 -1.63 14.66 6.95
N LYS A 179 -0.79 14.90 7.95
CA LYS A 179 0.26 15.93 7.89
C LYS A 179 1.54 15.30 7.38
N PHE A 180 2.13 15.91 6.36
CA PHE A 180 3.44 15.61 5.84
C PHE A 180 4.43 16.66 6.31
N ILE A 181 5.60 16.22 6.74
CA ILE A 181 6.66 17.09 7.27
C ILE A 181 7.97 16.75 6.57
N CYS A 182 8.72 17.77 6.18
CA CYS A 182 10.11 17.64 5.79
C CYS A 182 10.86 18.86 6.34
N ARG A 183 11.63 18.67 7.42
CA ARG A 183 12.21 19.76 8.22
C ARG A 183 11.14 20.77 8.65
N ASN A 184 11.25 22.02 8.22
CA ASN A 184 10.34 23.12 8.55
C ASN A 184 9.21 23.31 7.52
N LYS A 185 9.08 22.40 6.55
CA LYS A 185 7.99 22.42 5.57
C LYS A 185 6.93 21.42 5.96
N GLU A 186 5.68 21.86 5.94
CA GLU A 186 4.52 21.04 6.24
C GLU A 186 3.48 21.16 5.15
N GLN A 187 2.79 20.06 4.87
CA GLN A 187 1.60 20.06 4.02
C GLN A 187 0.58 19.09 4.59
N ILE A 188 -0.70 19.44 4.54
CA ILE A 188 -1.79 18.55 4.96
C ILE A 188 -2.57 18.13 3.72
N ILE A 189 -2.89 16.83 3.64
CA ILE A 189 -3.88 16.32 2.69
C ILE A 189 -5.05 15.72 3.46
N GLU A 190 -6.21 15.67 2.81
CA GLU A 190 -7.42 15.10 3.36
C GLU A 190 -7.90 13.97 2.46
N LEU A 191 -8.19 12.83 3.07
CA LEU A 191 -8.73 11.65 2.41
C LEU A 191 -10.07 11.29 3.03
N ARG A 192 -11.06 10.90 2.23
CA ARG A 192 -12.36 10.45 2.74
C ARG A 192 -12.53 8.96 2.52
N GLN A 193 -12.59 8.21 3.62
CA GLN A 193 -12.90 6.79 3.62
C GLN A 193 -14.42 6.60 3.79
N THR A 194 -15.09 6.02 2.80
CA THR A 194 -16.53 5.75 2.85
C THR A 194 -16.80 4.27 3.12
N LYS A 195 -17.83 4.02 3.94
CA LYS A 195 -18.38 2.67 4.17
C LYS A 195 -18.98 2.09 2.90
#